data_AF-A0A3D2SET9-F1
#
_entry.id   AF-A0A3D2SET9-F1
#
_cell.length_a   1.000
_cell.length_b   1.000
_cell.length_c   1.000
_cell.angle_alpha   90.00
_cell.angle_beta   90.00
_cell.angle_gamma   90.00
#
_symmetry.space_group_name_H-M   'P 1'
#
loop_
_entity.id
_entity.type
_entity.pdbx_description
1 polymer ?
#
loop_
_entity_poly.entity_id
_entity_poly.type
_entity_poly.pdbx_seq_one_letter_code
_entity_poly.pdbx_strand_id
1 'polypeptide(L)'
;MEYSGSDIKLNGYYYNYYSSNDTVVICEGHFFYNNGIILNVGGLRNSFDEYDNYILDVMNYKYYKNQKACWGVFIIEDDKILLERWQPFNPFRAYIKQGEILNDTTFQLTKIYRMVNEEKTDEIEINEIFHFREFSPKPDSTNVFIK
;
A
#
# COMPACT_ATOMS: atom_id res chain seq x y z
N MET A 1 3.87 -7.61 -16.74
CA MET A 1 4.83 -8.66 -16.37
C MET A 1 4.46 -9.15 -14.98
N GLU A 2 4.49 -10.46 -14.73
CA GLU A 2 4.28 -11.00 -13.38
C GLU A 2 5.49 -10.67 -12.50
N TYR A 3 5.23 -10.32 -11.24
CA TYR A 3 6.26 -9.98 -10.28
C TYR A 3 7.02 -11.25 -9.84
N SER A 4 8.35 -11.23 -9.88
CA SER A 4 9.21 -12.40 -9.59
C SER A 4 9.22 -12.81 -8.11
N GLY A 5 8.73 -11.97 -7.20
CA GLY A 5 8.61 -12.28 -5.78
C GLY A 5 9.89 -12.11 -4.96
N SER A 6 10.98 -11.59 -5.53
CA SER A 6 12.30 -11.51 -4.86
C SER A 6 12.65 -10.15 -4.27
N ASP A 7 12.08 -9.07 -4.80
CA ASP A 7 12.54 -7.71 -4.50
C ASP A 7 11.94 -7.13 -3.20
N ILE A 8 10.80 -7.65 -2.76
CA ILE A 8 10.08 -7.31 -1.53
C ILE A 8 9.42 -8.56 -0.94
N LYS A 9 9.34 -8.63 0.40
CA LYS A 9 8.66 -9.73 1.10
C LYS A 9 7.15 -9.65 0.96
N LEU A 10 6.51 -10.80 0.74
CA LEU A 10 5.07 -10.88 0.50
C LEU A 10 4.28 -11.59 1.61
N ASN A 11 4.94 -12.14 2.62
CA ASN A 11 4.33 -12.88 3.73
C ASN A 11 3.93 -11.98 4.91
N GLY A 12 3.42 -10.79 4.62
CA GLY A 12 3.06 -9.79 5.63
C GLY A 12 2.50 -8.52 5.02
N TYR A 13 2.58 -7.42 5.78
CA TYR A 13 2.20 -6.09 5.31
C TYR A 13 3.35 -5.11 5.46
N TYR A 14 3.32 -4.07 4.62
CA TYR A 14 4.16 -2.90 4.80
C TYR A 14 3.36 -1.78 5.46
N TYR A 15 3.98 -1.14 6.43
CA TYR A 15 3.43 -0.02 7.18
C TYR A 15 4.39 1.16 7.12
N ASN A 16 3.89 2.36 7.37
CA ASN A 16 4.71 3.53 7.64
C ASN A 16 4.34 4.14 8.99
N TYR A 17 5.06 5.19 9.37
CA TYR A 17 4.77 5.95 10.58
C TYR A 17 4.14 7.28 10.21
N TYR A 18 3.12 7.67 10.97
CA TYR A 18 2.56 9.01 10.94
C TYR A 18 2.88 9.72 12.25
N SER A 19 3.48 10.90 12.14
CA SER A 19 3.84 11.74 13.28
C SER A 19 2.94 12.97 13.32
N SER A 20 2.22 13.17 14.43
CA SER A 20 1.44 14.38 14.69
C SER A 20 1.46 14.69 16.18
N ASN A 21 1.71 15.97 16.53
CA ASN A 21 1.69 16.48 17.91
C ASN A 21 2.43 15.55 18.91
N ASP A 22 3.71 15.29 18.65
CA ASP A 22 4.61 14.45 19.47
C ASP A 22 4.20 12.97 19.62
N THR A 23 3.18 12.52 18.88
CA THR A 23 2.77 11.12 18.84
C THR A 23 3.19 10.50 17.52
N VAL A 24 3.86 9.35 17.58
CA VAL A 24 4.18 8.51 16.42
C VAL A 24 3.24 7.30 16.45
N VAL A 25 2.45 7.14 15.40
CA VAL A 25 1.53 6.01 15.24
C VAL A 25 1.88 5.19 14.01
N ILE A 26 1.61 3.90 14.06
CA ILE A 26 1.66 3.02 12.90
C ILE A 26 0.49 3.41 12.01
N CYS A 27 0.75 3.61 10.73
CA CYS A 27 -0.27 3.87 9.73
C CYS A 27 -0.04 3.05 8.48
N GLU A 28 -1.12 2.88 7.72
CA GLU A 28 -1.16 2.12 6.48
C GLU A 28 -0.80 0.63 6.63
N GLY A 29 -1.46 -0.21 5.83
CA GLY A 29 -1.26 -1.65 5.86
C GLY A 29 -1.33 -2.17 4.44
N HIS A 30 -0.18 -2.25 3.78
CA HIS A 30 -0.04 -2.64 2.39
C HIS A 30 0.33 -4.12 2.27
N PHE A 31 -0.64 -4.92 1.82
CA PHE A 31 -0.41 -6.30 1.41
C PHE A 31 -0.14 -6.36 -0.09
N PHE A 32 1.04 -6.83 -0.46
CA PHE A 32 1.47 -7.02 -1.84
C PHE A 32 1.26 -8.47 -2.28
N TYR A 33 0.85 -8.70 -3.52
CA TYR A 33 0.59 -10.03 -4.06
C TYR A 33 1.38 -10.29 -5.34
N ASN A 34 1.74 -11.55 -5.60
CA ASN A 34 2.53 -11.94 -6.79
C ASN A 34 1.89 -11.52 -8.13
N ASN A 35 0.57 -11.33 -8.16
CA ASN A 35 -0.16 -10.90 -9.34
C ASN A 35 -0.18 -9.36 -9.53
N GLY A 36 0.69 -8.61 -8.85
CA GLY A 36 0.76 -7.15 -8.98
C GLY A 36 -0.37 -6.40 -8.29
N ILE A 37 -1.21 -7.07 -7.49
CA ILE A 37 -2.26 -6.42 -6.70
C ILE A 37 -1.68 -5.90 -5.38
N ILE A 38 -2.17 -4.75 -4.93
CA ILE A 38 -1.96 -4.25 -3.58
C ILE A 38 -3.32 -4.09 -2.88
N LEU A 39 -3.40 -4.55 -1.63
CA LEU A 39 -4.50 -4.26 -0.71
C LEU A 39 -3.98 -3.31 0.38
N ASN A 40 -4.60 -2.15 0.50
CA ASN A 40 -4.43 -1.22 1.59
C ASN A 40 -5.60 -1.31 2.56
N VAL A 41 -5.32 -1.64 3.82
CA VAL A 41 -6.32 -1.69 4.89
C VAL A 41 -6.35 -0.42 5.75
N GLY A 42 -5.44 0.53 5.52
CA GLY A 42 -5.40 1.82 6.23
C GLY A 42 -5.33 1.67 7.76
N GLY A 43 -5.76 2.71 8.48
CA GLY A 43 -5.83 2.72 9.95
C GLY A 43 -4.62 3.36 10.61
N LEU A 44 -4.83 3.86 11.84
CA LEU A 44 -3.81 4.45 12.73
C LEU A 44 -3.82 3.70 14.06
N ARG A 45 -2.68 3.19 14.54
CA ARG A 45 -2.58 2.46 15.82
C ARG A 45 -1.32 2.79 16.59
N ASN A 46 -1.38 2.64 17.91
CA ASN A 46 -0.26 2.99 18.79
C ASN A 46 0.72 1.81 18.99
N SER A 47 0.29 0.59 18.68
CA SER A 47 1.12 -0.61 18.78
C SER A 47 0.84 -1.59 17.65
N PHE A 48 1.79 -2.49 17.40
CA PHE A 48 1.60 -3.54 16.41
C PHE A 48 0.54 -4.56 16.81
N ASP A 49 0.40 -4.87 18.10
CA ASP A 49 -0.65 -5.80 18.56
C ASP A 49 -2.04 -5.21 18.31
N GLU A 50 -2.23 -3.91 18.54
CA GLU A 50 -3.47 -3.22 18.18
C GLU A 50 -3.71 -3.22 16.66
N TYR A 51 -2.64 -3.10 15.87
CA TYR A 51 -2.75 -3.04 14.42
C TYR A 51 -3.03 -4.40 13.79
N ASP A 52 -2.34 -5.44 14.24
CA ASP A 52 -2.59 -6.82 13.85
C ASP A 52 -4.03 -7.23 14.16
N ASN A 53 -4.54 -6.90 15.37
CA ASN A 53 -5.94 -7.14 15.71
C ASN A 53 -6.92 -6.38 14.82
N TYR A 54 -6.61 -5.11 14.50
CA TYR A 54 -7.42 -4.34 13.56
C TYR A 54 -7.47 -4.98 12.16
N ILE A 55 -6.33 -5.46 11.65
CA ILE A 55 -6.27 -6.13 10.36
C ILE A 55 -7.17 -7.38 10.37
N LEU A 56 -7.09 -8.18 11.44
CA LEU A 56 -7.97 -9.35 11.62
C LEU A 56 -9.46 -8.96 11.60
N ASP A 57 -9.82 -7.87 12.28
CA ASP A 57 -11.20 -7.36 12.26
C ASP A 57 -11.63 -6.92 10.86
N VAL A 58 -10.82 -6.12 10.16
CA VAL A 58 -11.10 -5.70 8.77
C VAL A 58 -11.30 -6.91 7.85
N MET A 59 -10.49 -7.94 8.04
CA MET A 59 -10.61 -9.21 7.33
C MET A 59 -11.94 -9.91 7.60
N ASN A 60 -12.34 -10.01 8.87
CA ASN A 60 -13.57 -10.67 9.32
C ASN A 60 -14.82 -9.96 8.79
N TYR A 61 -14.84 -8.63 8.84
CA TYR A 61 -15.97 -7.84 8.33
C TYR A 61 -16.02 -7.76 6.80
N LYS A 62 -14.96 -8.21 6.10
CA LYS A 62 -14.83 -8.15 4.63
C LYS A 62 -15.09 -6.75 4.04
N TYR A 63 -14.95 -5.70 4.86
CA TYR A 63 -15.27 -4.33 4.48
C TYR A 63 -14.45 -3.90 3.25
N TYR A 64 -13.16 -4.25 3.25
CA TYR A 64 -12.22 -3.96 2.16
C TYR A 64 -12.65 -4.52 0.81
N LYS A 65 -13.39 -5.64 0.74
CA LYS A 65 -13.77 -6.27 -0.54
C LYS A 65 -14.64 -5.38 -1.43
N ASN A 66 -15.39 -4.46 -0.83
CA ASN A 66 -16.29 -3.54 -1.54
C ASN A 66 -15.78 -2.09 -1.58
N GLN A 67 -14.55 -1.83 -1.12
CA GLN A 67 -13.97 -0.49 -1.08
C GLN A 67 -12.91 -0.34 -2.14
N LYS A 68 -13.26 0.31 -3.26
CA LYS A 68 -12.35 0.52 -4.40
C LYS A 68 -11.03 1.19 -4.01
N ALA A 69 -11.05 2.09 -3.03
CA ALA A 69 -9.86 2.78 -2.52
C ALA A 69 -8.91 1.89 -1.70
N CYS A 70 -9.35 0.70 -1.27
CA CYS A 70 -8.48 -0.29 -0.64
C CYS A 70 -7.63 -1.04 -1.67
N TRP A 71 -8.05 -1.10 -2.93
CA TRP A 71 -7.39 -1.91 -3.95
C TRP A 71 -6.61 -1.06 -4.93
N GLY A 72 -5.42 -1.52 -5.28
CA GLY A 72 -4.57 -0.91 -6.29
C GLY A 72 -3.73 -1.95 -7.01
N VAL A 73 -2.85 -1.46 -7.86
CA VAL A 73 -1.82 -2.26 -8.52
C VAL A 73 -0.44 -1.75 -8.17
N PHE A 74 0.55 -2.61 -8.29
CA PHE A 74 1.95 -2.24 -8.22
C PHE A 74 2.76 -2.91 -9.31
N ILE A 75 3.84 -2.24 -9.70
CA ILE A 75 4.89 -2.81 -10.54
C ILE A 75 6.25 -2.51 -9.90
N ILE A 76 7.19 -3.42 -10.12
CA ILE A 76 8.59 -3.23 -9.76
C ILE A 76 9.39 -3.42 -11.05
N GLU A 77 10.22 -2.42 -11.35
CA GLU A 77 11.14 -2.41 -12.50
C GLU A 77 12.50 -1.97 -11.97
N ASP A 78 13.49 -2.85 -12.07
CA ASP A 78 14.80 -2.70 -11.43
C ASP A 78 14.67 -2.48 -9.90
N ASP A 79 15.08 -1.31 -9.41
CA ASP A 79 14.97 -0.88 -8.02
C ASP A 79 13.77 0.05 -7.77
N LYS A 80 12.95 0.31 -8.79
CA LYS A 80 11.82 1.24 -8.69
C LYS A 80 10.53 0.52 -8.38
N ILE A 81 9.75 1.11 -7.48
CA ILE A 81 8.40 0.66 -7.15
C ILE A 81 7.39 1.74 -7.54
N LEU A 82 6.33 1.33 -8.24
CA LEU A 82 5.19 2.19 -8.56
C LEU A 82 3.92 1.56 -8.00
N LEU A 83 3.13 2.37 -7.27
CA LEU A 83 1.85 1.98 -6.69
C LEU A 83 0.76 2.85 -7.27
N GLU A 84 -0.26 2.27 -7.89
CA GLU A 84 -1.43 3.02 -8.34
C GLU A 84 -2.67 2.64 -7.52
N ARG A 85 -3.34 3.64 -6.94
CA ARG A 85 -4.57 3.43 -6.15
C ARG A 85 -5.54 4.61 -6.29
N TRP A 86 -6.82 4.30 -6.16
CA TRP A 86 -7.87 5.31 -5.99
C TRP A 86 -7.77 5.95 -4.61
N GLN A 87 -7.59 7.27 -4.57
CA GLN A 87 -7.63 8.02 -3.32
C GLN A 87 -9.08 8.22 -2.86
N PRO A 88 -9.38 8.11 -1.55
CA PRO A 88 -10.74 8.18 -1.00
C PRO A 88 -11.28 9.62 -0.89
N PHE A 89 -11.03 10.43 -1.91
CA PHE A 89 -11.58 11.79 -2.05
C PHE A 89 -12.68 11.80 -3.12
N ASN A 90 -13.61 12.75 -3.05
CA ASN A 90 -14.64 12.92 -4.06
C ASN A 90 -14.25 14.03 -5.06
N PRO A 91 -14.21 13.79 -6.38
CA PRO A 91 -14.36 12.48 -7.05
C PRO A 91 -13.14 11.58 -6.80
N PHE A 92 -13.37 10.26 -6.79
CA PHE A 92 -12.27 9.29 -6.67
C PHE A 92 -11.34 9.47 -7.86
N ARG A 93 -10.04 9.67 -7.58
CA ARG A 93 -8.99 9.82 -8.59
C ARG A 93 -7.88 8.81 -8.30
N ALA A 94 -7.39 8.18 -9.36
CA ALA A 94 -6.20 7.35 -9.27
C ALA A 94 -4.96 8.23 -9.17
N TYR A 95 -4.07 7.89 -8.24
CA TYR A 95 -2.75 8.49 -8.10
C TYR A 95 -1.71 7.39 -8.14
N ILE A 96 -0.57 7.69 -8.75
CA ILE A 96 0.61 6.87 -8.75
C ILE A 96 1.56 7.42 -7.69
N LYS A 97 1.97 6.58 -6.75
CA LYS A 97 3.13 6.83 -5.90
C LYS A 97 4.33 6.11 -6.49
N GLN A 98 5.47 6.80 -6.58
CA GLN A 98 6.72 6.27 -7.12
C GLN A 98 7.81 6.34 -6.06
N GLY A 99 8.67 5.32 -6.04
CA GLY A 99 9.75 5.21 -5.08
C GLY A 99 10.82 4.22 -5.48
N GLU A 100 11.69 3.91 -4.52
CA GLU A 100 12.82 3.00 -4.66
C GLU A 100 12.80 1.93 -3.56
N ILE A 101 13.24 0.72 -3.90
CA ILE A 101 13.41 -0.40 -2.98
C ILE A 101 14.79 -0.28 -2.36
N LEU A 102 14.84 -0.11 -1.02
CA LEU A 102 16.10 0.00 -0.28
C LEU A 102 16.67 -1.37 0.09
N ASN A 103 15.78 -2.33 0.35
CA ASN A 103 16.04 -3.76 0.54
C ASN A 103 14.72 -4.52 0.52
N ASP A 104 14.78 -5.85 0.67
CA ASP A 104 13.63 -6.76 0.66
C ASP A 104 12.56 -6.45 1.73
N THR A 105 12.88 -5.69 2.77
CA THR A 105 11.96 -5.30 3.86
C THR A 105 11.63 -3.82 3.91
N THR A 106 12.22 -2.99 3.04
CA THR A 106 12.07 -1.53 3.13
C THR A 106 12.06 -0.88 1.74
N PHE A 107 11.08 -0.01 1.49
CA PHE A 107 11.06 0.87 0.32
C PHE A 107 10.68 2.29 0.72
N GLN A 108 10.99 3.25 -0.13
CA GLN A 108 10.71 4.67 0.09
C GLN A 108 9.97 5.25 -1.11
N LEU A 109 8.79 5.84 -0.88
CA LEU A 109 8.05 6.60 -1.89
C LEU A 109 8.46 8.07 -1.79
N THR A 110 8.87 8.63 -2.93
CA THR A 110 9.42 9.98 -3.05
C THR A 110 8.54 10.92 -3.88
N LYS A 111 7.62 10.36 -4.67
CA LYS A 111 6.75 11.14 -5.55
C LYS A 111 5.33 10.60 -5.55
N ILE A 112 4.37 11.50 -5.72
CA ILE A 112 2.99 11.17 -6.06
C ILE A 112 2.52 12.07 -7.20
N TYR A 113 1.83 11.50 -8.18
CA TYR A 113 1.33 12.20 -9.35
C TYR A 113 0.09 11.49 -9.92
N ARG A 114 -0.53 12.08 -10.93
CA ARG A 114 -1.60 11.47 -11.72
C ARG A 114 -1.16 11.33 -13.16
N MET A 115 -1.74 10.35 -13.85
CA MET A 115 -1.67 10.25 -15.30
C MET A 115 -2.98 10.78 -15.88
N VAL A 116 -2.91 11.84 -16.68
CA VAL A 116 -4.05 12.41 -17.41
C VAL A 116 -3.63 12.54 -18.87
N ASN A 117 -4.31 11.83 -19.76
CA ASN A 117 -3.96 11.76 -21.18
C ASN A 117 -2.47 11.39 -21.41
N GLU A 118 -1.98 10.39 -20.66
CA GLU A 118 -0.59 9.92 -20.72
C GLU A 118 0.47 10.94 -20.25
N GLU A 119 0.05 12.09 -19.70
CA GLU A 119 0.93 13.09 -19.10
C GLU A 119 0.86 13.07 -17.58
N LYS A 120 2.00 13.34 -16.92
CA LYS A 120 2.07 13.49 -15.47
C LYS A 120 1.49 14.83 -15.06
N THR A 121 0.52 14.81 -14.14
CA THR A 121 -0.10 16.00 -13.56
C THR A 121 -0.13 15.92 -12.04
N ASP A 122 -0.33 17.06 -11.36
CA ASP A 122 -0.46 17.13 -9.90
C ASP A 122 0.74 16.47 -9.16
N GLU A 123 1.96 16.61 -9.71
CA GLU A 123 3.17 16.03 -9.14
C GLU A 123 3.56 16.77 -7.86
N ILE A 124 3.73 16.02 -6.78
CA ILE A 124 4.28 16.52 -5.52
C ILE A 124 5.35 15.56 -5.01
N GLU A 125 6.37 16.13 -4.37
CA GLU A 125 7.38 15.34 -3.67
C GLU A 125 6.86 14.95 -2.28
N ILE A 126 7.17 13.73 -1.87
CA ILE A 126 6.82 13.15 -0.59
C ILE A 126 8.04 12.43 -0.02
N ASN A 127 7.96 12.01 1.23
CA ASN A 127 8.96 11.15 1.84
C ASN A 127 8.27 10.15 2.76
N GLU A 128 7.80 9.05 2.19
CA GLU A 128 7.13 7.98 2.94
C GLU A 128 8.00 6.72 2.90
N ILE A 129 8.54 6.33 4.06
CA ILE A 129 9.32 5.09 4.20
C ILE A 129 8.40 4.00 4.73
N PHE A 130 8.38 2.87 4.03
CA PHE A 130 7.59 1.70 4.37
C PHE A 130 8.47 0.55 4.85
N HIS A 131 8.05 -0.09 5.93
CA HIS A 131 8.74 -1.20 6.56
C HIS A 131 7.88 -2.46 6.56
N PHE A 132 8.52 -3.61 6.36
CA PHE A 132 7.86 -4.91 6.38
C PHE A 132 7.60 -5.39 7.81
N ARG A 133 6.40 -5.92 8.03
CA ARG A 133 6.05 -6.74 9.19
C ARG A 133 5.46 -8.06 8.71
N GLU A 134 6.03 -9.16 9.19
CA GLU A 134 5.48 -10.49 8.99
C GLU A 134 4.10 -10.59 9.66
N PHE A 135 3.12 -11.14 8.95
CA PHE A 135 1.75 -11.24 9.43
C PHE A 135 1.01 -12.43 8.81
N SER A 136 0.21 -13.10 9.63
CA SER A 136 -0.64 -14.22 9.22
C SER A 136 -1.91 -14.28 10.09
N PRO A 137 -3.08 -14.60 9.53
CA PRO A 137 -3.35 -14.95 8.13
C PRO A 137 -3.33 -13.73 7.20
N LYS A 138 -2.76 -13.89 6.01
CA LYS A 138 -2.79 -12.86 4.97
C LYS A 138 -4.17 -12.84 4.26
N PRO A 139 -4.77 -11.67 3.98
CA PRO A 139 -5.99 -11.58 3.17
C PRO A 139 -5.81 -12.17 1.77
N ASP A 140 -6.89 -12.64 1.16
CA ASP A 140 -6.87 -13.06 -0.26
C ASP A 140 -6.85 -11.82 -1.18
N SER A 141 -6.22 -11.95 -2.36
CA SER A 141 -6.18 -10.88 -3.38
C SER A 141 -7.46 -10.79 -4.23
N THR A 142 -8.47 -11.62 -3.97
CA THR A 142 -9.67 -11.71 -4.81
C THR A 142 -10.57 -10.51 -4.56
N ASN A 143 -10.80 -9.72 -5.61
CA ASN A 143 -11.63 -8.52 -5.55
C ASN A 143 -12.42 -8.33 -6.86
N VAL A 144 -13.41 -7.43 -6.82
CA VAL A 144 -14.31 -7.17 -7.96
C VAL A 144 -13.85 -6.02 -8.86
N PHE A 145 -12.77 -5.32 -8.50
CA PHE A 145 -12.32 -4.09 -9.13
C PHE A 145 -11.20 -4.29 -10.15
N ILE A 146 -10.32 -5.26 -9.92
CA ILE A 146 -9.13 -5.56 -10.71
C ILE A 146 -9.22 -7.04 -11.12
N LYS A 147 -9.10 -7.31 -12.42
CA LYS A 147 -9.22 -8.65 -13.02
C LYS A 147 -7.90 -9.07 -13.65
#